data_AF-A0A919FZJ0-F1
#
_entry.id   AF-A0A919FZJ0-F1
#
_cell.length_a   1.000
_cell.length_b   1.000
_cell.length_c   1.000
_cell.angle_alpha   90.00
_cell.angle_beta   90.00
_cell.angle_gamma   90.00
#
_symmetry.space_group_name_H-M   'P 1'
#
loop_
_entity.id
_entity.type
_entity.pdbx_description
1 polymer ?
#
loop_
_entity_poly.entity_id
_entity_poly.type
_entity_poly.pdbx_seq_one_letter_code
_entity_poly.pdbx_strand_id
1 'polypeptide(L)'
;MSVGELAGLLVAVFWAVLVTLLAVVLVRLSRVLREAAALVSAVTEQAVPLLVDAGSAVRSANEQLARVDEITANVQDAAANANALSSTVAATLGGPLVKVAAFSYGVRKAVAKQNGTAGLPQQPAEREALARLVRAEVRAATAPRGGLLSRVRRAVRG
;
A
#
# COMPACT_ATOMS: atom_id res chain seq x y z
N MET A 1 -40.28 75.56 45.65
CA MET A 1 -39.68 74.51 44.80
C MET A 1 -40.52 74.43 43.54
N SER A 2 -39.95 74.73 42.37
CA SER A 2 -40.69 74.66 41.10
C SER A 2 -40.76 73.21 40.60
N VAL A 3 -41.84 72.84 39.90
CA VAL A 3 -42.02 71.48 39.35
C VAL A 3 -40.85 71.07 38.43
N GLY A 4 -40.27 72.03 37.70
CA GLY A 4 -39.11 71.78 36.83
C GLY A 4 -37.83 71.41 37.59
N GLU A 5 -37.65 71.93 38.81
CA GLU A 5 -36.47 71.67 39.63
C GLU A 5 -36.47 70.24 40.19
N LEU A 6 -37.64 69.77 40.66
CA LEU A 6 -37.87 68.38 41.06
C LEU A 6 -37.69 67.41 39.88
N ALA A 7 -38.20 67.77 38.70
CA ALA A 7 -38.04 66.97 37.50
C ALA A 7 -36.55 66.86 37.07
N GLY A 8 -35.81 67.96 37.12
CA GLY A 8 -34.37 67.98 36.82
C GLY A 8 -33.56 67.10 37.77
N LEU A 9 -33.87 67.14 39.07
CA LEU A 9 -33.19 66.29 40.06
C LEU A 9 -33.44 64.81 39.82
N LEU A 10 -34.68 64.42 39.53
CA LEU A 10 -35.01 63.02 39.21
C LEU A 10 -34.25 62.52 37.98
N VAL A 11 -34.22 63.33 36.92
CA VAL A 11 -33.49 63.01 35.69
C VAL A 11 -31.98 62.89 35.96
N ALA A 12 -31.41 63.82 36.74
CA ALA A 12 -29.99 63.78 37.09
C ALA A 12 -29.63 62.50 37.86
N VAL A 13 -30.45 62.11 38.84
CA VAL A 13 -30.24 60.87 39.61
C VAL A 13 -30.35 59.64 38.71
N PHE A 14 -31.39 59.58 37.86
CA PHE A 14 -31.56 58.48 36.91
C PHE A 14 -30.36 58.35 35.97
N TRP A 15 -29.89 59.48 35.42
CA TRP A 15 -28.74 59.51 34.53
C TRP A 15 -27.45 59.08 35.23
N ALA A 16 -27.23 59.54 36.47
CA ALA A 16 -26.08 59.13 37.27
C ALA A 16 -26.06 57.61 37.51
N VAL A 17 -27.22 57.01 37.81
CA VAL A 17 -27.35 55.55 37.95
C VAL A 17 -27.04 54.84 36.63
N LEU A 18 -27.58 55.33 35.50
CA LEU A 18 -27.34 54.75 34.19
C LEU A 18 -25.85 54.78 33.81
N VAL A 19 -25.19 55.92 33.98
CA VAL A 19 -23.75 56.08 33.69
C VAL A 19 -22.92 55.17 34.59
N THR A 20 -23.27 55.05 35.87
CA THR A 20 -22.57 54.14 36.79
C THR A 20 -22.70 52.68 36.37
N LEU A 21 -23.91 52.26 35.97
CA LEU A 21 -24.14 50.90 35.45
C LEU A 21 -23.32 50.66 34.17
N LEU A 22 -23.32 51.62 33.24
CA LEU A 22 -22.54 51.53 32.01
C LEU A 22 -21.04 51.43 32.31
N ALA A 23 -20.52 52.23 33.24
CA ALA A 23 -19.12 52.15 33.66
C ALA A 23 -18.77 50.75 34.20
N VAL A 24 -19.63 50.15 35.03
CA VAL A 24 -19.44 48.78 35.53
C VAL A 24 -19.40 47.77 34.38
N VAL A 25 -20.29 47.89 33.40
CA VAL A 25 -20.32 47.01 32.21
C VAL A 25 -19.05 47.16 31.39
N LEU A 26 -18.60 48.38 31.12
CA LEU A 26 -17.36 48.65 30.38
C LEU A 26 -16.12 48.11 31.09
N VAL A 27 -16.07 48.23 32.43
CA VAL A 27 -14.98 47.66 33.22
C VAL A 27 -14.99 46.13 33.13
N ARG A 28 -16.16 45.49 33.24
CA ARG A 28 -16.27 44.03 33.07
C ARG A 28 -15.84 43.59 31.67
N LEU A 29 -16.29 44.28 30.62
CA LEU A 29 -15.91 43.97 29.25
C LEU A 29 -14.40 44.13 29.03
N SER A 30 -13.80 45.19 29.58
CA SER A 30 -12.36 45.40 29.51
C SER A 30 -11.56 44.27 30.17
N ARG A 31 -12.08 43.66 31.24
CA ARG A 31 -11.45 42.49 31.88
C ARG A 31 -11.53 41.26 30.97
N VAL A 32 -12.69 40.98 30.38
CA VAL A 32 -12.87 39.86 29.44
C VAL A 32 -11.95 40.01 28.22
N LEU A 33 -11.83 41.22 27.66
CA LEU A 33 -10.93 41.47 26.53
C LEU A 33 -9.46 41.28 26.91
N ARG A 34 -9.07 41.64 28.14
CA ARG A 34 -7.71 41.39 28.65
C ARG A 34 -7.43 39.90 28.81
N GLU A 35 -8.38 39.14 29.33
CA GLU A 35 -8.27 37.67 29.44
C GLU A 35 -8.19 37.02 28.07
N ALA A 36 -9.04 37.43 27.13
CA ALA A 36 -8.99 36.97 25.74
C ALA A 36 -7.63 37.31 25.09
N ALA A 37 -7.12 38.53 25.28
CA ALA A 37 -5.81 38.92 24.78
C ALA A 37 -4.68 38.09 25.39
N ALA A 38 -4.74 37.79 26.69
CA ALA A 38 -3.76 36.94 27.36
C ALA A 38 -3.81 35.49 26.84
N LEU A 39 -5.01 34.95 26.61
CA LEU A 39 -5.19 33.62 26.01
C LEU A 39 -4.63 33.57 24.58
N VAL A 40 -4.91 34.57 23.75
CA VAL A 40 -4.34 34.65 22.40
C VAL A 40 -2.82 34.71 22.46
N SER A 41 -2.25 35.54 23.35
CA SER A 41 -0.80 35.61 23.55
C SER A 41 -0.22 34.24 23.94
N ALA A 42 -0.82 33.57 24.91
CA ALA A 42 -0.37 32.25 25.38
C ALA A 42 -0.47 31.18 24.29
N VAL A 43 -1.55 31.19 23.49
CA VAL A 43 -1.72 30.28 22.36
C VAL A 43 -0.68 30.57 21.29
N THR A 44 -0.41 31.84 20.95
CA THR A 44 0.61 32.20 19.97
C THR A 44 2.01 31.80 20.42
N GLU A 45 2.36 32.05 21.69
CA GLU A 45 3.65 31.65 22.27
C GLU A 45 3.89 30.14 22.19
N GLN A 46 2.84 29.32 22.27
CA GLN A 46 2.96 27.86 22.18
C GLN A 46 2.82 27.33 20.74
N ALA A 47 1.90 27.88 19.95
CA ALA A 47 1.59 27.38 18.62
C ALA A 47 2.70 27.67 17.61
N VAL A 48 3.35 28.85 17.68
CA VAL A 48 4.41 29.22 16.73
C VAL A 48 5.61 28.25 16.82
N PRO A 49 6.17 27.94 18.02
CA PRO A 49 7.22 26.93 18.13
C PRO A 49 6.79 25.55 17.63
N LEU A 50 5.58 25.09 17.96
CA LEU A 50 5.08 23.79 17.50
C LEU A 50 5.00 23.71 15.96
N LEU A 51 4.63 24.81 15.30
CA LEU A 51 4.63 24.88 13.83
C LEU A 51 6.05 24.85 13.25
N VAL A 52 7.01 25.49 13.91
CA VAL A 52 8.42 25.42 13.53
C VAL A 52 8.96 23.99 13.68
N ASP A 53 8.67 23.34 14.80
CA ASP A 53 9.07 21.95 15.07
C ASP A 53 8.44 21.00 14.05
N ALA A 54 7.14 21.14 13.78
CA ALA A 54 6.46 20.38 12.73
C ALA A 54 7.09 20.60 11.35
N GLY A 55 7.44 21.84 11.01
CA GLY A 55 8.18 22.16 9.78
C GLY A 55 9.54 21.48 9.72
N SER A 56 10.26 21.43 10.84
CA SER A 56 11.56 20.74 10.96
C SER A 56 11.42 19.22 10.80
N ALA A 57 10.38 18.62 11.38
CA ALA A 57 10.08 17.21 11.26
C ALA A 57 9.71 16.83 9.82
N VAL A 58 8.90 17.65 9.15
CA VAL A 58 8.55 17.46 7.72
C VAL A 58 9.79 17.58 6.85
N ARG A 59 10.68 18.55 7.10
CA ARG A 59 11.94 18.68 6.35
C ARG A 59 12.83 17.45 6.55
N SER A 60 12.96 16.99 7.79
CA SER A 60 13.72 15.78 8.13
C SER A 60 13.13 14.53 7.47
N ALA A 61 11.81 14.41 7.43
CA ALA A 61 11.12 13.32 6.74
C ALA A 61 11.40 13.36 5.23
N ASN A 62 11.36 14.54 4.60
CA ASN A 62 11.71 14.68 3.18
C ASN A 62 13.17 14.28 2.90
N GLU A 63 14.13 14.66 3.75
CA GLU A 63 15.53 14.22 3.62
C GLU A 63 15.70 12.71 3.79
N GLN A 64 14.88 12.08 4.64
CA GLN A 64 14.86 10.63 4.78
C GLN A 64 14.27 9.96 3.55
N LEU A 65 13.19 10.50 2.98
CA LEU A 65 12.61 10.01 1.73
C LEU A 65 13.62 10.11 0.57
N ALA A 66 14.33 11.23 0.44
CA ALA A 66 15.39 11.37 -0.57
C ALA A 66 16.49 10.30 -0.43
N ARG A 67 16.89 9.97 0.80
CA ARG A 67 17.83 8.87 1.07
C ARG A 67 17.26 7.51 0.71
N VAL A 68 15.97 7.28 0.98
CA VAL A 68 15.29 6.03 0.58
C VAL A 68 15.21 5.90 -0.94
N ASP A 69 14.99 7.00 -1.66
CA ASP A 69 14.99 7.01 -3.12
C ASP A 69 16.38 6.65 -3.67
N GLU A 70 17.45 7.19 -3.10
CA GLU A 70 18.82 6.84 -3.46
C GLU A 70 19.14 5.37 -3.18
N ILE A 71 18.74 4.84 -2.02
CA ILE A 71 18.88 3.41 -1.70
C ILE A 71 18.10 2.57 -2.72
N THR A 72 16.90 3.00 -3.09
CA THR A 72 16.08 2.30 -4.08
C THR A 72 16.77 2.27 -5.44
N ALA A 73 17.36 3.38 -5.88
CA ALA A 73 18.15 3.44 -7.11
C ALA A 73 19.37 2.50 -7.04
N ASN A 74 20.12 2.52 -5.94
CA ASN A 74 21.26 1.60 -5.73
C ASN A 74 20.83 0.13 -5.75
N VAL A 75 19.66 -0.20 -5.20
CA VAL A 75 19.09 -1.55 -5.25
C VAL A 75 18.67 -1.95 -6.67
N GLN A 76 18.08 -1.02 -7.43
CA GLN A 76 17.76 -1.24 -8.84
C GLN A 76 19.02 -1.53 -9.66
N ASP A 77 20.09 -0.75 -9.47
CA ASP A 77 21.37 -0.95 -10.12
C ASP A 77 22.02 -2.29 -9.72
N ALA A 78 22.01 -2.63 -8.43
CA ALA A 78 22.49 -3.92 -7.94
C ALA A 78 21.72 -5.09 -8.56
N ALA A 79 20.40 -4.99 -8.68
CA ALA A 79 19.56 -6.00 -9.31
C ALA A 79 19.86 -6.11 -10.83
N ALA A 80 20.05 -4.98 -11.52
CA ALA A 80 20.42 -4.96 -12.94
C ALA A 80 21.80 -5.60 -13.16
N ASN A 81 22.78 -5.26 -12.32
CA ASN A 81 24.12 -5.85 -12.36
C ASN A 81 24.09 -7.36 -12.08
N ALA A 82 23.30 -7.80 -11.09
CA ALA A 82 23.11 -9.22 -10.81
C ALA A 82 22.48 -9.97 -11.99
N ASN A 83 21.47 -9.37 -12.65
CA ASN A 83 20.87 -9.93 -13.85
C ASN A 83 21.87 -10.01 -15.01
N ALA A 84 22.69 -8.98 -15.22
CA ALA A 84 23.74 -8.99 -16.23
C ALA A 84 24.78 -10.08 -15.95
N LEU A 85 25.27 -10.18 -14.71
CA LEU A 85 26.22 -11.22 -14.29
C LEU A 85 25.62 -12.62 -14.48
N SER A 86 24.37 -12.85 -14.04
CA SER A 86 23.68 -14.12 -14.23
C SER A 86 23.52 -14.46 -15.72
N SER A 87 23.18 -13.48 -16.55
CA SER A 87 23.08 -13.64 -18.01
C SER A 87 24.43 -14.00 -18.63
N THR A 88 25.52 -13.32 -18.25
CA THR A 88 26.87 -13.63 -18.70
C THR A 88 27.29 -15.03 -18.29
N VAL A 89 27.10 -15.42 -17.02
CA VAL A 89 27.40 -16.78 -16.55
C VAL A 89 26.59 -17.82 -17.33
N ALA A 90 25.29 -17.59 -17.54
CA ALA A 90 24.46 -18.46 -18.34
C ALA A 90 24.92 -18.54 -19.81
N ALA A 91 25.35 -17.43 -20.41
CA ALA A 91 25.85 -17.39 -21.78
C ALA A 91 27.21 -18.09 -21.92
N THR A 92 28.13 -17.90 -20.96
CA THR A 92 29.48 -18.47 -20.99
C THR A 92 29.48 -19.96 -20.63
N LEU A 93 28.66 -20.38 -19.66
CA LEU A 93 28.71 -21.74 -19.12
C LEU A 93 27.47 -22.59 -19.47
N GLY A 94 26.33 -22.01 -19.81
CA GLY A 94 25.09 -22.76 -20.01
C GLY A 94 25.15 -23.76 -21.18
N GLY A 95 25.56 -23.29 -22.36
CA GLY A 95 25.72 -24.15 -23.54
C GLY A 95 26.77 -25.25 -23.36
N PRO A 96 28.01 -24.92 -22.93
CA PRO A 96 29.04 -25.92 -22.66
C PRO A 96 28.67 -26.94 -21.59
N LEU A 97 28.08 -26.53 -20.46
CA LEU A 97 27.70 -27.46 -19.38
C LEU A 97 26.63 -28.46 -19.82
N VAL A 98 25.63 -28.02 -20.60
CA VAL A 98 24.62 -28.92 -21.18
C VAL A 98 25.28 -29.96 -22.10
N LYS A 99 26.25 -29.53 -22.93
CA LYS A 99 27.03 -30.45 -23.77
C LYS A 99 27.85 -31.45 -22.94
N VAL A 100 28.50 -31.02 -21.87
CA VAL A 100 29.27 -31.89 -20.97
C VAL A 100 28.36 -32.92 -20.29
N ALA A 101 27.18 -32.51 -19.82
CA ALA A 101 26.21 -33.42 -19.21
C ALA A 101 25.68 -34.46 -20.21
N ALA A 102 25.31 -34.02 -21.43
CA ALA A 102 24.84 -34.92 -22.49
C ALA A 102 25.94 -35.91 -22.93
N PHE A 103 27.19 -35.46 -23.06
CA PHE A 103 28.33 -36.31 -23.38
C PHE A 103 28.55 -37.35 -22.27
N SER A 104 28.61 -36.93 -21.01
CA SER A 104 28.82 -37.81 -19.85
C SER A 104 27.72 -38.88 -19.75
N TYR A 105 26.46 -38.51 -19.97
CA TYR A 105 25.34 -39.46 -20.00
C TYR A 105 25.42 -40.41 -21.19
N GLY A 106 25.79 -39.92 -22.37
CA GLY A 106 26.02 -40.74 -23.56
C GLY A 106 27.12 -41.78 -23.33
N VAL A 107 28.24 -41.37 -22.74
CA VAL A 107 29.36 -42.25 -22.36
C VAL A 107 28.90 -43.28 -21.35
N ARG A 108 28.23 -42.88 -20.26
CA ARG A 108 27.70 -43.82 -19.26
C ARG A 108 26.74 -44.84 -19.87
N LYS A 109 25.85 -44.40 -20.78
CA LYS A 109 24.88 -45.27 -21.46
C LYS A 109 25.57 -46.25 -22.42
N ALA A 110 26.61 -45.83 -23.11
CA ALA A 110 27.40 -46.70 -23.98
C ALA A 110 28.16 -47.76 -23.17
N VAL A 111 28.81 -47.35 -22.06
CA VAL A 111 29.51 -48.26 -21.14
C VAL A 111 28.53 -49.24 -20.49
N ALA A 112 27.36 -48.78 -20.03
CA ALA A 112 26.32 -49.67 -19.47
C ALA A 112 25.78 -50.68 -20.51
N LYS A 113 25.72 -50.28 -21.79
CA LYS A 113 25.35 -51.19 -22.89
C LYS A 113 26.46 -52.20 -23.20
N GLN A 114 27.72 -51.85 -23.00
CA GLN A 114 28.89 -52.69 -23.30
C GLN A 114 29.25 -53.67 -22.17
N ASN A 115 28.98 -53.31 -20.91
CA ASN A 115 29.26 -54.15 -19.74
C ASN A 115 28.20 -55.24 -19.44
N GLY A 116 27.18 -55.38 -20.31
CA GLY A 116 26.21 -56.47 -20.25
C GLY A 116 25.01 -56.23 -19.33
N THR A 117 23.82 -56.52 -19.87
CA THR A 117 22.61 -56.97 -19.13
C THR A 117 22.16 -56.13 -17.92
N ALA A 118 21.41 -55.05 -18.14
CA ALA A 118 20.33 -54.62 -17.23
C ALA A 118 19.48 -53.49 -17.84
N GLY A 119 18.22 -53.82 -18.15
CA GLY A 119 17.13 -52.84 -18.17
C GLY A 119 17.02 -51.93 -19.40
N LEU A 120 16.63 -52.49 -20.55
CA LEU A 120 15.83 -51.71 -21.51
C LEU A 120 14.56 -51.26 -20.79
N PRO A 121 14.22 -49.96 -20.72
CA PRO A 121 12.88 -49.54 -20.29
C PRO A 121 11.87 -50.09 -21.30
N GLN A 122 11.17 -51.16 -20.91
CA GLN A 122 10.10 -51.80 -21.66
C GLN A 122 8.86 -50.92 -21.65
N GLN A 123 8.80 -49.82 -22.38
CA GLN A 123 7.52 -49.10 -22.55
C GLN A 123 7.22 -48.60 -23.96
N PRO A 124 7.28 -49.44 -25.00
CA PRO A 124 6.47 -49.22 -26.20
C PRO A 124 4.97 -49.51 -25.91
N ALA A 125 4.67 -50.50 -25.05
CA ALA A 125 3.31 -50.87 -24.68
C ALA A 125 2.61 -49.80 -23.82
N GLU A 126 3.34 -49.16 -22.89
CA GLU A 126 2.78 -48.09 -22.06
C GLU A 126 2.57 -46.80 -22.84
N ARG A 127 3.39 -46.54 -23.87
CA ARG A 127 3.17 -45.44 -24.83
C ARG A 127 1.90 -45.64 -25.65
N GLU A 128 1.60 -46.87 -26.05
CA GLU A 128 0.33 -47.19 -26.72
C GLU A 128 -0.86 -47.08 -25.77
N ALA A 129 -0.73 -47.51 -24.52
CA ALA A 129 -1.78 -47.37 -23.50
C ALA A 129 -2.06 -45.89 -23.19
N LEU A 130 -1.01 -45.08 -22.97
CA LEU A 130 -1.11 -43.63 -22.78
C LEU A 130 -1.69 -42.94 -24.02
N ALA A 131 -1.27 -43.33 -25.23
CA ALA A 131 -1.83 -42.78 -26.46
C ALA A 131 -3.31 -43.15 -26.65
N ARG A 132 -3.76 -44.32 -26.17
CA ARG A 132 -5.18 -44.70 -26.15
C ARG A 132 -5.96 -43.88 -25.12
N LEU A 133 -5.42 -43.67 -23.92
CA LEU A 133 -6.05 -42.86 -22.87
C LEU A 133 -6.20 -41.40 -23.29
N VAL A 134 -5.14 -40.79 -23.83
CA VAL A 134 -5.19 -39.41 -24.34
C VAL A 134 -6.22 -39.29 -25.47
N ARG A 135 -6.28 -40.26 -26.39
CA ARG A 135 -7.23 -40.25 -27.51
C ARG A 135 -8.67 -40.49 -27.07
N ALA A 136 -8.90 -41.25 -26.00
CA ALA A 136 -10.21 -41.43 -25.37
C ALA A 136 -10.67 -40.14 -24.69
N GLU A 137 -9.77 -39.47 -23.96
CA GLU A 137 -10.07 -38.22 -23.24
C GLU A 137 -10.39 -37.07 -24.20
N VAL A 138 -9.61 -36.93 -25.28
CA VAL A 138 -9.85 -35.92 -26.32
C VAL A 138 -11.23 -36.10 -26.97
N ARG A 139 -11.67 -37.36 -27.16
CA ARG A 139 -12.98 -37.70 -27.75
C ARG A 139 -14.14 -37.45 -26.79
N ALA A 140 -13.93 -37.67 -25.49
CA ALA A 140 -14.90 -37.32 -24.46
C ALA A 140 -15.07 -35.79 -24.33
N ALA A 141 -13.98 -35.03 -24.48
CA ALA A 141 -13.99 -33.57 -24.41
C ALA A 141 -14.64 -32.89 -25.65
N THR A 142 -14.69 -33.56 -26.81
CA THR A 142 -15.26 -33.01 -28.06
C THR A 142 -16.72 -33.43 -28.34
N ALA A 143 -17.36 -34.24 -27.48
CA ALA A 143 -18.77 -34.56 -27.63
C ALA A 143 -19.67 -33.34 -27.34
N PRO A 144 -20.68 -33.04 -28.18
CA PRO A 144 -21.52 -31.85 -28.01
C PRO A 144 -22.33 -31.93 -26.71
N ARG A 145 -22.10 -30.97 -25.80
CA ARG A 145 -22.79 -30.81 -24.51
C ARG A 145 -24.25 -30.37 -24.67
N GLY A 146 -25.07 -31.15 -25.37
CA GLY A 146 -26.48 -30.85 -25.65
C GLY A 146 -27.49 -31.33 -24.60
N GLY A 147 -27.06 -31.86 -23.46
CA GLY A 147 -27.94 -32.60 -22.53
C GLY A 147 -28.05 -32.07 -21.09
N LEU A 148 -27.32 -31.01 -20.71
CA LEU A 148 -27.29 -30.58 -19.31
C LEU A 148 -28.52 -29.74 -18.89
N LEU A 149 -29.10 -28.97 -19.82
CA LEU A 149 -30.24 -28.08 -19.55
C LEU A 149 -31.55 -28.84 -19.32
N SER A 150 -31.69 -30.06 -19.84
CA SER A 150 -32.90 -30.88 -19.64
C SER A 150 -32.91 -31.61 -18.28
N ARG A 151 -31.75 -31.80 -17.65
CA ARG A 151 -31.64 -32.41 -16.31
C ARG A 151 -31.96 -31.41 -15.20
N VAL A 152 -31.54 -30.15 -15.36
CA VAL A 152 -31.84 -29.08 -14.39
C VAL A 152 -33.34 -28.76 -14.36
N ARG A 153 -34.03 -28.79 -15.51
CA ARG A 153 -35.48 -28.49 -15.56
C ARG A 153 -36.35 -29.59 -14.93
N ARG A 154 -35.84 -30.82 -14.78
CA ARG A 154 -36.55 -31.93 -14.12
C ARG A 154 -36.37 -31.91 -12.59
N ALA A 155 -35.28 -31.36 -12.09
CA ALA A 155 -35.02 -31.26 -10.65
C ALA A 155 -35.80 -30.13 -9.95
N VAL A 156 -36.29 -29.12 -10.69
CA VAL A 156 -37.00 -27.96 -10.13
C VAL A 156 -38.54 -28.15 -10.12
N ARG A 157 -39.05 -29.31 -10.59
CA ARG A 157 -40.50 -29.55 -10.68
C ARG A 157 -40.98 -30.84 -10.01
N GLY A 158 -40.16 -31.40 -9.12
CA GLY A 158 -40.52 -32.51 -8.22
C GLY A 158 -40.52 -32.02 -6.79
#